data_AF-A0A7S9LU48-F1
#
_entry.id   AF-A0A7S9LU48-F1
#
_cell.length_a   1.000
_cell.length_b   1.000
_cell.length_c   1.000
_cell.angle_alpha   90.00
_cell.angle_beta   90.00
_cell.angle_gamma   90.00
#
_symmetry.space_group_name_H-M   'P 1'
#
loop_
_entity.id
_entity.type
_entity.pdbx_description
1 polymer ?
#
loop_
_entity_poly.entity_id
_entity_poly.type
_entity_poly.pdbx_seq_one_letter_code
_entity_poly.pdbx_strand_id
1 'polypeptide(L)'
;MTVKTTLSFTDRHAAFLKKQVEDGIYASQSAAVAAAIEDQIRAEEERQIALDAMAEEIRRRLETPREQWLDEKAFSAAVQRTIDRHFPE
;
A
#
# COMPACT_ATOMS: atom_id res chain seq x y z
N MET A 1 22.15 7.97 11.68
CA MET A 1 22.24 8.55 13.04
C MET A 1 20.92 8.29 13.76
N THR A 2 20.93 8.03 15.07
CA THR A 2 19.71 7.79 15.86
C THR A 2 19.43 8.96 16.79
N VAL A 3 18.16 9.37 16.89
CA VAL A 3 17.71 10.39 17.85
C VAL A 3 17.00 9.68 19.00
N LYS A 4 17.33 10.05 20.24
CA LYS A 4 16.64 9.53 21.44
C LYS A 4 15.35 10.31 21.64
N THR A 5 14.25 9.58 21.77
CA THR A 5 12.92 10.13 22.02
C THR A 5 12.26 9.33 23.13
N THR A 6 11.61 10.02 24.07
CA THR A 6 10.79 9.38 25.11
C THR A 6 9.37 9.22 24.59
N LEU A 7 8.86 8.00 24.61
CA LEU A 7 7.50 7.65 24.19
C LEU A 7 6.76 7.01 25.35
N SER A 8 5.47 7.32 25.47
CA SER A 8 4.59 6.65 26.43
C SER A 8 3.85 5.52 25.73
N PHE A 9 3.89 4.33 26.33
CA PHE A 9 3.15 3.17 25.87
C PHE A 9 2.05 2.82 26.86
N THR A 10 0.99 2.17 26.36
CA THR A 10 0.07 1.44 27.24
C THR A 10 0.80 0.24 27.83
N ASP A 11 0.35 -0.25 28.97
CA ASP A 11 0.94 -1.45 29.61
C ASP A 11 0.97 -2.65 28.65
N ARG A 12 -0.09 -2.80 27.85
CA ARG A 12 -0.18 -3.84 26.82
C ARG A 12 0.93 -3.73 25.78
N HIS A 13 1.20 -2.53 25.26
CA HIS A 13 2.24 -2.33 24.24
C HIS A 13 3.64 -2.52 24.82
N ALA A 14 3.88 -2.02 26.04
CA ALA A 14 5.16 -2.21 26.73
C ALA A 14 5.44 -3.70 27.00
N ALA A 15 4.44 -4.45 27.48
CA ALA A 15 4.55 -5.88 27.71
C ALA A 15 4.80 -6.66 26.42
N PHE A 16 4.11 -6.29 25.33
CA PHE A 16 4.32 -6.91 24.02
C PHE A 16 5.75 -6.68 23.49
N LEU A 17 6.24 -5.43 23.51
CA LEU A 17 7.61 -5.11 23.08
C LEU A 17 8.66 -5.84 23.92
N LYS A 18 8.44 -5.92 25.24
CA LYS A 18 9.31 -6.69 26.14
C LYS A 18 9.34 -8.17 25.75
N LYS A 19 8.18 -8.79 25.52
CA LYS A 19 8.08 -10.19 25.11
C LYS A 19 8.82 -10.46 23.80
N GLN A 20 8.70 -9.58 22.80
CA GLN A 20 9.42 -9.79 21.53
C GLN A 20 10.95 -9.75 21.67
N VAL A 21 11.46 -9.01 22.65
CA VAL A 21 12.90 -9.01 22.97
C VAL A 21 13.28 -10.28 23.73
N GLU A 22 12.46 -10.71 24.70
CA GLU A 22 12.67 -11.95 25.46
C GLU A 22 12.63 -13.19 24.56
N ASP A 23 11.74 -13.21 23.57
CA ASP A 23 11.62 -14.25 22.56
C ASP A 23 12.77 -14.20 21.51
N GLY A 24 13.66 -13.20 21.60
CA GLY A 24 14.83 -13.05 20.72
C GLY A 24 14.52 -12.54 19.31
N ILE A 25 13.30 -12.08 19.05
CA ILE A 25 12.87 -11.54 17.75
C ILE A 25 13.62 -10.24 17.43
N TYR A 26 13.78 -9.38 18.45
CA TYR A 26 14.51 -8.12 18.33
C TYR A 26 15.59 -8.01 19.42
N ALA A 27 16.71 -7.39 19.06
CA ALA A 27 17.82 -7.15 19.99
C ALA A 27 17.48 -6.15 21.12
N SER A 28 16.47 -5.30 20.92
CA SER A 28 16.00 -4.33 21.92
C SER A 28 14.59 -3.82 21.58
N GLN A 29 13.93 -3.19 22.56
CA GLN A 29 12.62 -2.55 22.34
C GLN A 29 12.71 -1.42 21.31
N SER A 30 13.80 -0.65 21.31
CA SER A 30 14.03 0.40 20.31
C SER A 30 14.15 -0.16 18.90
N ALA A 31 14.77 -1.34 18.73
CA ALA A 31 14.84 -2.00 17.42
C ALA A 31 13.46 -2.47 16.95
N ALA A 32 12.63 -3.00 17.85
CA ALA A 32 11.26 -3.40 17.53
C ALA A 32 10.38 -2.20 17.12
N VAL A 33 10.50 -1.07 17.82
CA VAL A 33 9.79 0.17 17.46
C VAL A 33 10.28 0.71 16.11
N ALA A 34 11.59 0.70 15.86
CA ALA A 34 12.14 1.15 14.59
C ALA A 34 11.62 0.31 13.41
N ALA A 35 11.58 -1.02 13.55
CA ALA A 35 11.03 -1.91 12.53
C ALA A 35 9.55 -1.63 12.24
N ALA A 36 8.74 -1.44 13.29
CA ALA A 36 7.32 -1.12 13.12
C ALA A 36 7.10 0.24 12.42
N ILE A 37 7.95 1.24 12.72
CA ILE A 37 7.88 2.55 12.05
C ILE A 37 8.29 2.41 10.58
N GLU A 38 9.31 1.60 10.26
CA GLU A 38 9.74 1.36 8.88
C GLU A 38 8.62 0.74 8.04
N ASP A 39 7.91 -0.24 8.59
CA ASP A 39 6.75 -0.85 7.92
C ASP A 39 5.63 0.18 7.73
N GLN A 40 5.41 1.07 8.70
CA GLN A 40 4.42 2.14 8.57
C GLN A 40 4.82 3.17 7.50
N ILE A 41 6.10 3.54 7.41
CA ILE A 41 6.63 4.44 6.38
C ILE A 41 6.39 3.83 4.99
N ARG A 42 6.79 2.56 4.80
CA ARG A 42 6.60 1.87 3.53
C ARG A 42 5.14 1.81 3.12
N ALA A 43 4.25 1.48 4.05
CA ALA A 43 2.82 1.43 3.77
C ALA A 43 2.26 2.79 3.33
N GLU A 44 2.74 3.88 3.93
CA GLU A 44 2.31 5.23 3.55
C GLU A 44 2.87 5.65 2.18
N GLU A 45 4.13 5.30 1.87
CA GLU A 45 4.72 5.53 0.55
C GLU A 45 3.96 4.76 -0.55
N GLU A 46 3.67 3.48 -0.33
CA GLU A 46 2.88 2.66 -1.25
C GLU A 46 1.48 3.23 -1.47
N ARG A 47 0.84 3.67 -0.38
CA ARG A 47 -0.46 4.34 -0.44
C ARG A 47 -0.40 5.61 -1.27
N GLN A 48 0.61 6.44 -1.06
CA GLN A 48 0.77 7.71 -1.78
C GLN A 48 0.98 7.46 -3.28
N ILE A 49 1.82 6.49 -3.65
CA ILE A 49 2.02 6.09 -5.06
C ILE A 49 0.70 5.64 -5.70
N ALA A 50 -0.08 4.83 -5.00
CA ALA A 50 -1.38 4.38 -5.50
C ALA A 50 -2.36 5.55 -5.70
N LEU A 51 -2.41 6.48 -4.74
CA LEU A 51 -3.25 7.68 -4.83
C LEU A 51 -2.84 8.59 -5.99
N ASP A 52 -1.53 8.78 -6.20
CA ASP A 52 -1.01 9.60 -7.29
C ASP A 52 -1.32 8.97 -8.65
N ALA A 53 -1.15 7.66 -8.79
CA ALA A 53 -1.51 6.92 -10.00
C ALA A 53 -3.02 7.02 -10.29
N MET A 54 -3.87 6.90 -9.26
CA MET A 54 -5.32 7.10 -9.42
C MET A 54 -5.67 8.53 -9.82
N ALA A 55 -5.02 9.53 -9.22
CA ALA A 55 -5.26 10.93 -9.55
C ALA A 55 -4.84 11.25 -10.99
N GLU A 56 -3.70 10.72 -11.45
CA GLU A 56 -3.25 10.84 -12.84
C GLU A 56 -4.25 10.19 -13.80
N GLU A 57 -4.71 8.97 -13.49
CA GLU A 57 -5.71 8.27 -14.29
C GLU A 57 -7.02 9.07 -14.42
N ILE A 58 -7.50 9.65 -13.31
CA ILE A 58 -8.70 10.49 -13.32
C ILE A 58 -8.50 11.70 -14.22
N ARG A 59 -7.37 12.42 -14.09
CA ARG A 59 -7.07 13.58 -14.95
C ARG A 59 -7.03 13.18 -16.42
N ARG A 60 -6.32 12.10 -16.75
CA ARG A 60 -6.24 11.56 -18.11
C ARG A 60 -7.62 11.26 -18.70
N ARG A 61 -8.52 10.66 -17.91
CA ARG A 61 -9.90 10.38 -18.33
C ARG A 61 -10.73 11.65 -18.51
N LEU A 62 -10.57 12.64 -17.64
CA LEU A 62 -11.27 13.93 -17.76
C LEU A 62 -10.84 14.70 -19.01
N GLU A 63 -9.59 14.56 -19.44
CA GLU A 63 -9.05 15.15 -20.67
C GLU A 63 -9.41 14.37 -21.94
N THR A 64 -9.94 13.13 -21.81
CA THR A 64 -10.26 12.28 -22.96
C THR A 64 -11.49 12.80 -23.70
N PRO A 65 -11.38 13.18 -25.00
CA PRO A 65 -12.50 13.64 -25.80
C PRO A 65 -13.62 12.59 -25.86
N ARG A 66 -14.89 13.03 -25.90
CA ARG A 66 -16.06 12.13 -25.88
C ARG A 66 -16.10 11.18 -27.06
N GLU A 67 -15.55 11.58 -28.19
CA GLU A 67 -15.48 10.77 -29.41
C GLU A 67 -14.58 9.53 -29.23
N GLN A 68 -13.69 9.54 -28.23
CA GLN A 68 -12.81 8.41 -27.90
C GLN A 68 -13.43 7.49 -26.83
N TRP A 69 -14.64 7.79 -26.35
CA TRP A 69 -15.31 6.97 -25.37
C TRP A 69 -15.86 5.72 -26.06
N LEU A 70 -15.67 4.57 -25.41
CA LEU A 70 -16.26 3.31 -25.87
C LEU A 70 -17.72 3.27 -25.43
N ASP A 71 -18.60 2.86 -26.34
CA ASP A 71 -19.93 2.43 -25.95
C ASP A 71 -19.87 1.06 -25.24
N GLU A 72 -20.96 0.72 -24.56
CA GLU A 72 -21.06 -0.51 -23.76
C GLU A 72 -20.80 -1.78 -24.60
N LYS A 73 -21.29 -1.84 -25.84
CA LYS A 73 -21.12 -3.01 -26.71
C LYS A 73 -19.66 -3.17 -27.14
N ALA A 74 -19.02 -2.06 -27.50
CA ALA A 74 -17.60 -2.02 -27.86
C ALA A 74 -16.72 -2.42 -26.66
N PHE A 75 -17.07 -1.98 -25.46
CA PHE A 75 -16.39 -2.37 -24.22
C PHE A 75 -16.53 -3.88 -23.95
N SER A 76 -17.75 -4.43 -23.95
CA SER A 76 -17.98 -5.86 -23.72
C SER A 76 -17.25 -6.74 -24.74
N ALA A 77 -17.25 -6.35 -26.02
CA ALA A 77 -16.52 -7.07 -27.06
C ALA A 77 -14.99 -7.01 -26.88
N ALA A 78 -14.45 -5.91 -26.34
CA ALA A 78 -13.03 -5.80 -26.00
C ALA A 78 -12.67 -6.69 -24.79
N VAL A 79 -13.53 -6.73 -23.76
CA VAL A 79 -13.35 -7.60 -22.59
C VAL A 79 -13.37 -9.07 -23.02
N GLN A 80 -14.35 -9.50 -23.82
CA GLN A 80 -14.45 -10.89 -24.28
C GLN A 80 -13.19 -11.32 -25.05
N ARG A 81 -12.72 -10.50 -26.00
CA ARG A 81 -11.47 -10.77 -26.73
C ARG A 81 -10.25 -10.90 -25.80
N THR A 82 -10.24 -10.14 -24.71
CA THR A 82 -9.15 -10.19 -23.73
C THR A 82 -9.20 -11.48 -22.91
N ILE A 83 -10.40 -11.92 -22.52
CA ILE A 83 -10.62 -13.20 -21.83
C ILE A 83 -10.20 -14.36 -22.72
N ASP A 84 -10.71 -14.42 -23.96
CA ASP A 84 -10.43 -15.49 -24.92
C ASP A 84 -8.92 -15.63 -25.22
N ARG A 85 -8.18 -14.51 -25.16
CA ARG A 85 -6.73 -14.50 -25.40
C ARG A 85 -5.91 -15.08 -24.24
N HIS A 86 -6.35 -14.91 -23.00
CA HIS A 86 -5.57 -15.35 -21.82
C HIS A 86 -6.10 -16.65 -21.21
N PHE A 87 -7.33 -17.04 -21.54
CA PHE A 87 -7.97 -18.28 -21.09
C PHE A 87 -8.64 -18.98 -22.28
N PRO A 88 -7.86 -19.57 -23.21
CA PRO A 88 -8.43 -20.41 -24.26
C PRO A 88 -8.98 -21.71 -23.64
N GLU A 89 -10.14 -22.17 -24.10
CA GLU A 89 -10.69 -23.49 -23.75
C GLU A 89 -9.82 -24.66 -24.25
#